data_AF-A0A5B2Z790-F1
#
_entry.id   AF-A0A5B2Z790-F1
#
_cell.length_a   1.000
_cell.length_b   1.000
_cell.length_c   1.000
_cell.angle_alpha   90.00
_cell.angle_beta   90.00
_cell.angle_gamma   90.00
#
_symmetry.space_group_name_H-M   'P 1'
#
loop_
_entity.id
_entity.type
_entity.pdbx_description
1 polymer ?
#
loop_
_entity_poly.entity_id
_entity_poly.type
_entity_poly.pdbx_seq_one_letter_code
_entity_poly.pdbx_strand_id
1 'polypeptide(L)'
;MNISNLCLTSDDYYGILDIPISANQKEIKIAYRRLARKYHPDRNSAVSDDVMKNINIAFETLSDIQKRQEYDEKIKRSKSPTIGMSQEDTFSYQNQNQKMRNSDTEVIDYEYQDSKKDDYDSGTGNKPTINPSETVDLQNEFIPVIQSRYQIIVEPSLCLAFGSCEVLAPKVFLVEKDRQFNPKAVVISETAEDFETILDAAKTCPTKAIIIIDRYTGNHVFP
;
A
#
# COMPACT_ATOMS: atom_id res chain seq x y z
N MET A 1 26.59 11.69 -18.69
CA MET A 1 26.56 11.37 -17.25
C MET A 1 26.14 9.92 -17.13
N ASN A 2 27.01 9.09 -16.54
CA ASN A 2 26.92 7.62 -16.53
C ASN A 2 25.87 7.12 -15.54
N ILE A 3 24.87 6.39 -16.02
CA ILE A 3 23.76 5.80 -15.24
C ILE A 3 24.10 4.34 -14.88
N SER A 4 25.35 4.03 -14.60
CA SER A 4 25.83 2.64 -14.44
C SER A 4 25.87 2.15 -12.99
N ASN A 5 25.18 2.80 -12.03
CA ASN A 5 25.26 2.41 -10.62
C ASN A 5 23.96 2.51 -9.81
N LEU A 6 22.79 2.67 -10.43
CA LEU A 6 21.54 2.40 -9.71
C LEU A 6 21.23 0.92 -9.80
N CYS A 7 21.46 0.24 -8.68
CA CYS A 7 20.87 -1.05 -8.38
C CYS A 7 19.34 -0.86 -8.41
N LEU A 8 18.74 -1.01 -9.59
CA LEU A 8 17.29 -0.98 -9.82
C LEU A 8 16.69 -2.26 -9.24
N THR A 9 16.74 -2.41 -7.91
CA THR A 9 15.90 -3.39 -7.24
C THR A 9 14.46 -2.87 -7.30
N SER A 10 13.49 -3.78 -7.38
CA SER A 10 12.05 -3.46 -7.28
C SER A 10 11.68 -2.67 -6.02
N ASP A 11 12.60 -2.61 -5.06
CA ASP A 11 12.38 -2.11 -3.71
C ASP A 11 12.96 -0.70 -3.48
N ASP A 12 13.73 -0.14 -4.42
CA ASP A 12 14.23 1.24 -4.37
C ASP A 12 13.34 2.19 -5.20
N TYR A 13 12.27 2.68 -4.60
CA TYR A 13 11.30 3.56 -5.25
C TYR A 13 11.89 4.93 -5.62
N TYR A 14 12.82 5.46 -4.83
CA TYR A 14 13.50 6.71 -5.15
C TYR A 14 14.45 6.52 -6.34
N GLY A 15 15.16 5.39 -6.38
CA GLY A 15 16.00 5.01 -7.51
C GLY A 15 15.20 4.75 -8.80
N ILE A 16 14.05 4.07 -8.71
CA ILE A 16 13.15 3.82 -9.85
C ILE A 16 12.65 5.15 -10.45
N LEU A 17 12.28 6.12 -9.60
CA LEU A 17 11.86 7.43 -10.07
C LEU A 17 13.03 8.37 -10.43
N ASP A 18 14.27 7.94 -10.18
CA ASP A 18 15.48 8.71 -10.47
C ASP A 18 15.44 10.09 -9.77
N ILE A 19 15.16 10.06 -8.46
CA ILE A 19 15.05 11.23 -7.58
C ILE A 19 15.75 11.01 -6.25
N PRO A 20 16.22 12.08 -5.56
CA PRO A 20 16.77 11.95 -4.22
C PRO A 20 15.68 11.67 -3.17
N ILE A 21 16.06 11.08 -2.04
CA ILE A 21 15.15 10.83 -0.89
C ILE A 21 14.55 12.13 -0.34
N SER A 22 15.29 13.25 -0.46
CA SER A 22 14.84 14.59 -0.08
C SER A 22 13.82 15.21 -1.04
N ALA A 23 13.46 14.52 -2.13
CA ALA A 23 12.57 15.07 -3.14
C ALA A 23 11.19 15.43 -2.56
N ASN A 24 10.67 16.57 -2.97
CA ASN A 24 9.33 17.01 -2.60
C ASN A 24 8.26 16.39 -3.52
N GLN A 25 7.00 16.60 -3.17
CA GLN A 25 5.87 16.02 -3.90
C GLN A 25 5.73 16.48 -5.35
N LYS A 26 6.16 17.72 -5.64
CA LYS A 26 6.14 18.25 -7.00
C LYS A 26 7.19 17.54 -7.86
N GLU A 27 8.37 17.31 -7.32
CA GLU A 27 9.47 16.61 -7.99
C GLU A 27 9.11 15.15 -8.28
N ILE A 28 8.54 14.44 -7.30
CA ILE A 28 8.02 13.07 -7.47
C ILE A 28 7.02 13.02 -8.66
N LYS A 29 6.07 13.96 -8.71
CA LYS A 29 5.07 14.03 -9.78
C LYS A 29 5.66 14.39 -11.14
N ILE A 30 6.70 15.21 -11.19
CA ILE A 30 7.39 15.57 -12.44
C ILE A 30 8.21 14.38 -12.95
N ALA A 31 8.96 13.71 -12.07
CA ALA A 31 9.74 12.53 -12.40
C ALA A 31 8.86 11.40 -12.93
N TYR A 32 7.75 11.10 -12.24
CA TYR A 32 6.75 10.14 -12.71
C TYR A 32 6.24 10.46 -14.12
N ARG A 33 5.76 11.70 -14.36
CA ARG A 33 5.24 12.10 -15.69
C ARG A 33 6.29 12.05 -16.80
N ARG A 34 7.57 12.25 -16.47
CA ARG A 34 8.68 12.10 -17.41
C ARG A 34 8.89 10.63 -17.75
N LEU A 35 8.97 9.77 -16.74
CA LEU A 35 9.23 8.33 -16.91
C LEU A 35 8.04 7.61 -17.56
N ALA A 36 6.81 7.89 -17.12
CA ALA A 36 5.59 7.33 -17.70
C ALA A 36 5.47 7.63 -19.21
N ARG A 37 5.82 8.85 -19.65
CA ARG A 37 5.85 9.18 -21.09
C ARG A 37 6.99 8.50 -21.85
N LYS A 38 8.11 8.26 -21.18
CA LYS A 38 9.30 7.63 -21.77
C LYS A 38 9.10 6.12 -21.92
N TYR A 39 8.45 5.47 -20.96
CA TYR A 39 8.28 4.02 -20.91
C TYR A 39 6.85 3.58 -21.23
N HIS A 40 6.04 4.46 -21.83
CA HIS A 40 4.69 4.12 -22.25
C HIS A 40 4.71 3.05 -23.36
N PRO A 41 3.95 1.95 -23.22
CA PRO A 41 3.98 0.82 -24.15
C PRO A 41 3.59 1.20 -25.59
N ASP A 42 2.68 2.16 -25.76
CA ASP A 42 2.27 2.69 -27.08
C ASP A 42 3.43 3.33 -27.85
N ARG A 43 4.43 3.88 -27.15
CA ARG A 43 5.56 4.59 -27.78
C ARG A 43 6.83 3.75 -27.82
N ASN A 44 6.94 2.75 -26.95
CA ASN A 44 8.13 1.93 -26.78
C ASN A 44 7.73 0.47 -26.50
N SER A 45 7.29 -0.23 -27.53
CA SER A 45 6.90 -1.65 -27.45
C SER A 45 8.02 -2.62 -27.08
N ALA A 46 9.29 -2.17 -27.09
CA ALA A 46 10.45 -2.95 -26.67
C ALA A 46 10.74 -2.86 -25.15
N VAL A 47 10.05 -2.00 -24.42
CA VAL A 47 10.21 -1.86 -22.97
C VAL A 47 9.34 -2.91 -22.28
N SER A 48 9.90 -3.64 -21.32
CA SER A 48 9.12 -4.61 -20.52
C SER A 48 8.00 -3.90 -19.75
N ASP A 49 6.82 -4.53 -19.72
CA ASP A 49 5.68 -4.12 -18.90
C ASP A 49 6.09 -3.92 -17.41
N ASP A 50 7.09 -4.68 -16.93
CA ASP A 50 7.64 -4.59 -15.58
C ASP A 50 8.23 -3.21 -15.26
N VAL A 51 8.83 -2.52 -16.24
CA VAL A 51 9.43 -1.21 -16.02
C VAL A 51 8.35 -0.19 -15.69
N MET A 52 7.28 -0.16 -16.48
CA MET A 52 6.16 0.74 -16.25
C MET A 52 5.44 0.40 -14.94
N LYS A 53 5.28 -0.89 -14.67
CA LYS A 53 4.73 -1.39 -13.40
C LYS A 53 5.50 -0.85 -12.19
N ASN A 54 6.82 -0.97 -12.21
CA ASN A 54 7.69 -0.49 -11.13
C ASN A 54 7.62 1.03 -10.95
N ILE A 55 7.58 1.79 -12.05
CA ILE A 55 7.42 3.25 -12.01
C ILE A 55 6.08 3.63 -11.34
N ASN A 56 5.00 2.94 -11.69
CA ASN A 56 3.68 3.19 -11.14
C ASN A 56 3.60 2.82 -9.65
N ILE A 57 4.20 1.71 -9.23
CA ILE A 57 4.28 1.30 -7.81
C ILE A 57 5.10 2.31 -7.01
N ALA A 58 6.26 2.71 -7.52
CA ALA A 58 7.11 3.69 -6.86
C ALA A 58 6.39 5.03 -6.68
N PHE A 59 5.68 5.49 -7.73
CA PHE A 59 4.87 6.70 -7.63
C PHE A 59 3.69 6.53 -6.67
N GLU A 60 2.97 5.42 -6.69
CA GLU A 60 1.86 5.14 -5.78
C GLU A 60 2.28 5.22 -4.30
N THR A 61 3.45 4.66 -3.98
CA THR A 61 3.98 4.71 -2.61
C THR A 61 4.49 6.10 -2.24
N LEU A 62 5.28 6.73 -3.11
CA LEU A 62 5.93 8.02 -2.79
C LEU A 62 4.99 9.22 -2.93
N SER A 63 3.91 9.09 -3.71
CA SER A 63 2.93 10.17 -3.94
C SER A 63 1.95 10.36 -2.77
N ASP A 64 1.76 9.33 -1.95
CA ASP A 64 0.96 9.38 -0.73
C ASP A 64 1.85 9.63 0.49
N ILE A 65 1.49 10.60 1.33
CA ILE A 65 2.32 11.00 2.47
C ILE A 65 2.44 9.87 3.50
N GLN A 66 1.34 9.16 3.78
CA GLN A 66 1.33 8.08 4.76
C GLN A 66 2.14 6.89 4.24
N LYS A 67 1.89 6.46 2.99
CA LYS A 67 2.65 5.35 2.39
C LYS A 67 4.14 5.65 2.26
N ARG A 68 4.49 6.90 1.94
CA ARG A 68 5.89 7.34 1.89
C ARG A 68 6.55 7.27 3.26
N GLN A 69 5.86 7.70 4.32
CA GLN A 69 6.38 7.61 5.69
C GLN A 69 6.66 6.17 6.09
N GLU A 70 5.70 5.27 5.88
CA GLU A 70 5.85 3.83 6.16
C GLU A 70 7.03 3.22 5.38
N TYR A 71 7.18 3.59 4.11
CA TYR A 71 8.29 3.17 3.27
C TYR A 71 9.65 3.70 3.78
N ASP A 72 9.72 4.97 4.13
CA ASP A 72 10.93 5.60 4.67
C ASP A 72 11.33 4.97 6.03
N GLU A 73 10.37 4.63 6.88
CA GLU A 73 10.60 3.90 8.13
C GLU A 73 11.14 2.49 7.89
N LYS A 74 10.56 1.76 6.93
CA LYS A 74 11.04 0.43 6.52
C LYS A 74 12.50 0.49 6.05
N ILE A 75 12.85 1.49 5.23
CA ILE A 75 14.23 1.68 4.77
C ILE A 75 15.15 1.95 5.97
N LYS A 76 14.78 2.83 6.89
CA LYS A 76 15.58 3.13 8.09
C LYS A 76 15.82 1.88 8.92
N ARG A 77 14.78 1.08 9.18
CA ARG A 77 14.89 -0.18 9.94
C ARG A 77 15.80 -1.20 9.28
N SER A 78 15.76 -1.30 7.94
CA SER A 78 16.64 -2.21 7.19
C SER A 78 18.11 -1.75 7.17
N LYS A 79 18.36 -0.45 7.38
CA LYS A 79 19.69 0.16 7.45
C LYS A 79 20.22 0.30 8.88
N SER A 80 19.39 0.05 9.90
CA SER A 80 19.86 -0.06 11.27
C SER A 80 20.86 -1.22 11.34
N PRO A 81 22.11 -0.98 11.74
CA PRO A 81 23.03 -2.08 11.96
C PRO A 81 22.40 -2.97 13.03
N THR A 82 22.36 -4.28 12.79
CA THR A 82 22.34 -5.22 13.90
C THR A 82 23.55 -4.86 14.74
N ILE A 83 23.35 -4.11 15.82
CA ILE A 83 24.33 -3.99 16.89
C ILE A 83 24.41 -5.43 17.42
N GLY A 84 25.36 -6.20 16.87
CA GLY A 84 25.88 -7.38 17.51
C GLY A 84 26.56 -6.89 18.77
N MET A 85 25.78 -6.77 19.84
CA MET A 85 26.29 -6.42 21.14
C MET A 85 27.05 -7.64 21.66
N SER A 86 28.38 -7.63 21.49
CA SER A 86 29.27 -8.57 22.16
C SER A 86 29.09 -8.41 23.68
N GLN A 87 28.93 -9.54 24.37
CA GLN A 87 28.69 -9.58 25.82
C GLN A 87 29.80 -8.88 26.63
N GLU A 88 30.97 -8.69 26.04
CA GLU A 88 32.14 -8.06 26.66
C GLU A 88 32.02 -6.54 26.86
N ASP A 89 31.20 -5.85 26.05
CA ASP A 89 31.07 -4.39 26.14
C ASP A 89 30.21 -3.93 27.32
N THR A 90 29.40 -4.82 27.89
CA THR A 90 28.52 -4.54 29.04
C THR A 90 29.30 -4.28 30.34
N PHE A 91 30.51 -4.82 30.47
CA PHE A 91 31.30 -4.75 31.71
C PHE A 91 32.09 -3.44 31.88
N SER A 92 32.37 -2.72 30.79
CA SER A 92 33.18 -1.49 30.83
C SER A 92 32.39 -0.25 31.25
N TYR A 93 31.08 -0.20 30.96
CA TYR A 93 30.21 0.94 31.32
C TYR A 93 29.81 0.98 32.80
N GLN A 94 29.86 -0.15 33.51
CA GLN A 94 29.57 -0.18 34.95
C GLN A 94 30.77 0.23 35.81
N ASN A 95 32.00 0.08 35.31
CA ASN A 95 33.20 0.31 36.13
C ASN A 95 33.74 1.75 36.08
N GLN A 96 33.24 2.61 35.19
CA GLN A 96 33.61 4.03 35.15
C GLN A 96 32.71 4.92 36.04
N ASN A 97 31.49 4.49 36.37
CA ASN A 97 30.54 5.31 37.14
C ASN A 97 30.67 5.19 38.68
N GLN A 98 31.64 4.44 39.19
CA GLN A 98 31.87 4.31 40.64
C GLN A 98 32.96 5.25 41.21
N LYS A 99 33.66 6.04 40.38
CA LYS A 99 34.80 6.87 40.85
C LYS A 99 34.59 8.38 40.88
N MET A 100 33.39 8.91 40.61
CA MET A 100 33.13 10.36 40.61
C MET A 100 31.81 10.75 41.29
N ARG A 101 31.51 10.19 42.47
CA ARG A 101 30.51 10.77 43.39
C ARG A 101 31.11 10.89 44.79
N ASN A 102 32.01 11.86 44.96
CA ASN A 102 32.38 12.43 46.26
C ASN A 102 33.03 13.81 46.00
N SER A 103 32.21 14.85 45.89
CA SER A 103 32.46 16.18 46.46
C SER A 103 31.35 17.15 46.03
N ASP A 104 30.56 17.55 47.02
CA ASP A 104 30.03 18.90 47.25
C ASP A 104 28.89 19.47 46.37
N THR A 105 27.69 19.49 46.99
CA THR A 105 26.70 20.60 47.15
C THR A 105 26.23 21.39 45.88
N GLU A 106 24.97 21.76 45.62
CA GLU A 106 23.71 21.98 46.36
C GLU A 106 22.54 21.83 45.36
N VAL A 107 21.41 21.17 45.71
CA VAL A 107 20.07 21.60 45.24
C VAL A 107 18.98 21.17 46.25
N ILE A 108 18.55 22.14 47.06
CA ILE A 108 17.19 22.49 47.51
C ILE A 108 16.15 21.36 47.70
N ASP A 109 15.79 21.17 48.98
CA ASP A 109 14.59 20.50 49.50
C ASP A 109 13.29 21.22 49.09
N TYR A 110 12.27 20.49 48.64
CA TYR A 110 10.89 20.79 48.99
C TYR A 110 10.09 19.50 49.23
N GLU A 111 9.22 19.62 50.22
CA GLU A 111 8.81 18.62 51.18
C GLU A 111 7.51 17.90 50.78
N TYR A 112 7.43 16.67 51.27
CA TYR A 112 6.38 15.66 51.10
C TYR A 112 5.13 15.97 51.92
N GLN A 113 3.93 15.79 51.35
CA GLN A 113 2.73 15.49 52.16
C GLN A 113 1.87 14.40 51.52
N ASP A 114 1.84 13.29 52.27
CA ASP A 114 0.97 12.11 52.22
C ASP A 114 -0.48 12.48 52.51
N SER A 115 -1.44 11.79 51.88
CA SER A 115 -2.76 11.51 52.46
C SER A 115 -3.58 10.50 51.62
N LYS A 116 -3.67 9.29 52.17
CA LYS A 116 -4.84 8.39 52.23
C LYS A 116 -5.09 7.38 51.09
N LYS A 117 -4.81 6.13 51.45
CA LYS A 117 -5.48 4.89 51.02
C LYS A 117 -6.94 4.89 51.47
N ASP A 118 -7.84 4.40 50.63
CA ASP A 118 -9.07 3.69 51.02
C ASP A 118 -9.34 2.56 50.00
N ASP A 119 -9.21 1.34 50.51
CA ASP A 119 -9.91 0.05 50.30
C ASP A 119 -10.79 -0.26 49.06
N TYR A 120 -10.62 -1.52 48.57
CA TYR A 120 -11.62 -2.50 48.04
C TYR A 120 -12.63 -2.03 46.97
N ASP A 121 -12.86 -2.68 45.83
CA ASP A 121 -13.52 -3.99 45.72
C ASP A 121 -13.65 -4.38 44.23
N SER A 122 -13.49 -5.68 43.98
CA SER A 122 -13.83 -6.38 42.74
C SER A 122 -15.36 -6.47 42.55
N GLY A 123 -15.89 -5.86 41.50
CA GLY A 123 -17.32 -5.90 41.17
C GLY A 123 -17.59 -6.23 39.71
N THR A 124 -17.98 -7.48 39.47
CA THR A 124 -18.60 -7.97 38.23
C THR A 124 -19.95 -7.29 37.98
N GLY A 125 -20.22 -6.86 36.74
CA GLY A 125 -21.49 -6.25 36.33
C GLY A 125 -21.98 -6.78 34.98
N ASN A 126 -23.04 -7.61 35.03
CA ASN A 126 -23.84 -8.06 33.89
C ASN A 126 -24.66 -6.90 33.29
N LYS A 127 -24.89 -6.79 31.96
CA LYS A 127 -26.03 -7.28 31.13
C LYS A 127 -26.03 -6.42 29.82
N PRO A 128 -26.73 -6.74 28.71
CA PRO A 128 -27.96 -7.54 28.61
C PRO A 128 -28.02 -8.62 27.51
N THR A 129 -28.83 -9.62 27.82
CA THR A 129 -29.38 -10.69 26.97
C THR A 129 -30.30 -10.14 25.89
N ILE A 130 -30.11 -10.59 24.65
CA ILE A 130 -31.12 -10.55 23.58
C ILE A 130 -31.39 -12.01 23.18
N ASN A 131 -32.58 -12.52 23.50
CA ASN A 131 -33.15 -13.66 22.81
C ASN A 131 -33.86 -13.14 21.57
N PRO A 132 -33.70 -13.81 20.42
CA PRO A 132 -34.90 -14.18 19.69
C PRO A 132 -34.83 -15.62 19.23
N SER A 133 -35.70 -16.45 19.82
CA SER A 133 -36.21 -17.65 19.18
C SER A 133 -37.09 -17.23 18.02
N GLU A 134 -36.67 -17.47 16.79
CA GLU A 134 -37.55 -17.62 15.64
C GLU A 134 -36.81 -18.47 14.59
N THR A 135 -37.15 -19.75 14.56
CA THR A 135 -36.67 -20.70 13.56
C THR A 135 -37.32 -20.37 12.22
N VAL A 136 -36.55 -19.80 11.30
CA VAL A 136 -36.92 -19.75 9.89
C VAL A 136 -36.15 -20.85 9.19
N ASP A 137 -36.88 -21.92 8.86
CA ASP A 137 -36.39 -23.07 8.12
C ASP A 137 -36.17 -22.64 6.65
N LEU A 138 -35.01 -22.08 6.36
CA LEU A 138 -34.55 -21.87 4.98
C LEU A 138 -33.68 -23.06 4.65
N GLN A 139 -34.32 -24.11 4.12
CA GLN A 139 -33.62 -25.10 3.32
C GLN A 139 -32.77 -24.34 2.32
N ASN A 140 -31.46 -24.53 2.50
CA ASN A 140 -30.39 -23.92 1.74
C ASN A 140 -30.49 -24.47 0.31
N GLU A 141 -31.45 -23.96 -0.48
CA GLU A 141 -31.34 -24.03 -1.92
C GLU A 141 -30.09 -23.22 -2.26
N PHE A 142 -29.03 -23.96 -2.56
CA PHE A 142 -27.82 -23.44 -3.16
C PHE A 142 -28.24 -22.82 -4.49
N ILE A 143 -28.72 -21.59 -4.48
CA ILE A 143 -28.83 -20.77 -5.68
C ILE A 143 -27.37 -20.62 -6.11
N PRO A 144 -26.94 -21.20 -7.25
CA PRO A 144 -25.63 -20.85 -7.75
C PRO A 144 -25.71 -19.34 -8.01
N VAL A 145 -25.00 -18.55 -7.20
CA VAL A 145 -24.68 -17.18 -7.57
C VAL A 145 -24.11 -17.32 -8.96
N ILE A 146 -24.83 -16.81 -9.97
CA ILE A 146 -24.38 -16.90 -11.36
C ILE A 146 -23.16 -15.98 -11.42
N GLN A 147 -22.01 -16.55 -11.07
CA GLN A 147 -20.73 -15.93 -11.30
C GLN A 147 -20.64 -15.81 -12.82
N SER A 148 -20.45 -14.58 -13.28
CA SER A 148 -20.07 -14.27 -14.66
C SER A 148 -19.10 -15.33 -15.18
N ARG A 149 -19.23 -15.75 -16.44
CA ARG A 149 -18.24 -16.64 -17.06
C ARG A 149 -16.82 -16.06 -16.99
N TYR A 150 -16.73 -14.73 -17.07
CA TYR A 150 -15.48 -14.01 -17.11
C TYR A 150 -15.28 -13.20 -15.83
N GLN A 151 -14.12 -13.38 -15.21
CA GLN A 151 -13.63 -12.50 -14.17
C GLN A 151 -12.93 -11.31 -14.82
N ILE A 152 -13.26 -10.09 -14.39
CA ILE A 152 -12.66 -8.87 -14.91
C ILE A 152 -11.89 -8.19 -13.79
N ILE A 153 -10.62 -7.91 -14.03
CA ILE A 153 -9.70 -7.35 -13.06
C ILE A 153 -9.06 -6.11 -13.68
N VAL A 154 -8.99 -5.01 -12.93
CA VAL A 154 -8.13 -3.88 -13.28
C VAL A 154 -6.88 -3.95 -12.41
N GLU A 155 -5.72 -4.18 -13.02
CA GLU A 155 -4.42 -4.20 -12.38
C GLU A 155 -4.02 -2.76 -12.01
N PRO A 156 -3.99 -2.38 -10.71
CA PRO A 156 -3.83 -0.99 -10.32
C PRO A 156 -2.46 -0.40 -10.66
N SER A 157 -1.42 -1.23 -10.71
CA SER A 157 -0.07 -0.80 -11.05
C SER A 157 0.17 -0.65 -12.55
N LEU A 158 -0.74 -1.10 -13.40
CA LEU A 158 -0.74 -0.83 -14.84
C LEU A 158 -1.75 0.27 -15.22
N CYS A 159 -2.80 0.48 -14.42
CA CYS A 159 -3.87 1.43 -14.75
C CYS A 159 -3.41 2.90 -14.64
N LEU A 160 -3.48 3.64 -15.75
CA LEU A 160 -3.18 5.08 -15.82
C LEU A 160 -4.43 5.98 -15.80
N ALA A 161 -5.63 5.38 -15.68
CA ALA A 161 -6.92 6.07 -15.63
C ALA A 161 -7.17 7.09 -16.75
N PHE A 162 -6.88 6.71 -18.00
CA PHE A 162 -7.32 7.48 -19.17
C PHE A 162 -8.85 7.48 -19.36
N GLY A 163 -9.57 6.56 -18.72
CA GLY A 163 -11.03 6.53 -18.70
C GLY A 163 -11.71 5.99 -19.95
N SER A 164 -10.97 5.56 -20.98
CA SER A 164 -11.56 4.96 -22.19
C SER A 164 -12.46 3.77 -21.88
N CYS A 165 -12.13 2.95 -20.87
CA CYS A 165 -12.97 1.84 -20.46
C CYS A 165 -14.28 2.27 -19.79
N GLU A 166 -14.30 3.34 -18.99
CA GLU A 166 -15.54 3.91 -18.42
C GLU A 166 -16.41 4.51 -19.54
N VAL A 167 -15.82 5.09 -20.58
CA VAL A 167 -16.58 5.64 -21.71
C VAL A 167 -17.22 4.52 -22.55
N LEU A 168 -16.50 3.43 -22.80
CA LEU A 168 -16.96 2.33 -23.64
C LEU A 168 -17.90 1.37 -22.92
N ALA A 169 -17.65 1.08 -21.64
CA ALA A 169 -18.46 0.19 -20.82
C ALA A 169 -18.73 0.82 -19.43
N PRO A 170 -19.54 1.89 -19.36
CA PRO A 170 -19.78 2.69 -18.16
C PRO A 170 -20.47 1.94 -17.03
N LYS A 171 -21.17 0.83 -17.32
CA LYS A 171 -21.81 0.01 -16.27
C LYS A 171 -20.87 -1.06 -15.71
N VAL A 172 -19.70 -1.24 -16.32
CA VAL A 172 -18.68 -2.22 -15.92
C VAL A 172 -17.51 -1.54 -15.25
N PHE A 173 -17.05 -0.41 -15.80
CA PHE A 173 -15.90 0.32 -15.28
C PHE A 173 -16.29 1.69 -14.74
N LEU A 174 -15.66 2.06 -13.62
CA LEU A 174 -15.74 3.40 -13.05
C LEU A 174 -14.33 3.88 -12.74
N VAL A 175 -13.94 5.07 -13.17
CA VAL A 175 -12.70 5.70 -12.70
C VAL A 175 -12.96 6.42 -11.38
N GLU A 176 -12.12 6.15 -10.39
CA GLU A 176 -12.15 6.80 -9.07
C GLU A 176 -11.95 8.31 -9.20
N LYS A 177 -12.99 9.12 -9.02
CA LYS A 177 -12.92 10.59 -9.15
C LYS A 177 -12.40 11.27 -7.89
N ASP A 178 -12.54 10.60 -6.75
CA ASP A 178 -12.18 11.13 -5.43
C ASP A 178 -10.67 11.03 -5.16
N ARG A 179 -9.97 10.17 -5.92
CA ARG A 179 -8.53 10.01 -5.82
C ARG A 179 -7.81 11.17 -6.50
N GLN A 180 -7.34 12.11 -5.68
CA GLN A 180 -6.61 13.28 -6.14
C GLN A 180 -5.27 12.94 -6.82
N PHE A 181 -4.72 11.77 -6.52
CA PHE A 181 -3.49 11.26 -7.12
C PHE A 181 -3.73 9.87 -7.71
N ASN A 182 -3.29 9.68 -8.96
CA ASN A 182 -3.29 8.38 -9.65
C ASN A 182 -4.62 7.63 -9.54
N PRO A 183 -5.76 8.23 -9.97
CA PRO A 183 -7.03 7.54 -9.93
C PRO A 183 -6.94 6.21 -10.69
N LYS A 184 -7.78 5.24 -10.33
CA LYS A 184 -7.81 3.92 -10.99
C LYS A 184 -9.19 3.65 -11.55
N ALA A 185 -9.23 2.86 -12.61
CA ALA A 185 -10.48 2.22 -13.00
C ALA A 185 -10.75 1.05 -12.03
N VAL A 186 -12.00 0.91 -11.63
CA VAL A 186 -12.49 -0.21 -10.82
C VAL A 186 -13.61 -0.91 -11.58
N VAL A 187 -13.75 -2.21 -11.35
CA VAL A 187 -14.86 -2.99 -11.92
C VAL A 187 -16.02 -2.93 -10.95
N ILE A 188 -17.16 -2.41 -11.41
CA ILE A 188 -18.39 -2.26 -10.61
C ILE A 188 -19.42 -3.34 -10.91
N SER A 189 -19.35 -3.97 -12.09
CA SER A 189 -20.17 -5.13 -12.45
C SER A 189 -19.51 -5.91 -13.57
N GLU A 190 -19.50 -7.24 -13.49
CA GLU A 190 -18.96 -8.09 -14.55
C GLU A 190 -20.01 -8.57 -15.57
N THR A 191 -21.29 -8.25 -15.33
CA THR A 191 -22.42 -8.79 -16.10
C THR A 191 -23.36 -7.70 -16.62
N ALA A 192 -23.10 -6.42 -16.31
CA ALA A 192 -23.99 -5.33 -16.67
C ALA A 192 -23.96 -4.96 -18.17
N GLU A 193 -22.93 -5.42 -18.90
CA GLU A 193 -22.78 -5.24 -20.34
C GLU A 193 -22.35 -6.55 -21.00
N ASP A 194 -22.48 -6.62 -22.33
CA ASP A 194 -22.09 -7.79 -23.10
C ASP A 194 -20.56 -7.94 -23.15
N PHE A 195 -20.12 -9.18 -23.35
CA PHE A 195 -18.70 -9.52 -23.34
C PHE A 195 -17.90 -8.80 -24.44
N GLU A 196 -18.49 -8.53 -25.61
CA GLU A 196 -17.79 -7.89 -26.71
C GLU A 196 -17.47 -6.42 -26.38
N THR A 197 -18.45 -5.69 -25.84
CA THR A 197 -18.26 -4.33 -25.32
C THR A 197 -17.18 -4.27 -24.22
N ILE A 198 -17.19 -5.23 -23.29
CA ILE A 198 -16.17 -5.32 -22.23
C ILE A 198 -14.79 -5.59 -22.82
N LEU A 199 -14.69 -6.52 -23.77
CA LEU A 199 -13.45 -6.88 -24.42
C LEU A 199 -12.89 -5.71 -25.24
N ASP A 200 -13.74 -4.98 -25.95
CA ASP A 200 -13.31 -3.81 -26.71
C ASP A 200 -12.87 -2.66 -25.81
N ALA A 201 -13.58 -2.42 -24.70
CA ALA A 201 -13.12 -1.52 -23.65
C ALA A 201 -11.72 -1.92 -23.13
N ALA A 202 -11.49 -3.22 -22.91
CA ALA A 202 -10.20 -3.74 -22.47
C ALA A 202 -9.08 -3.51 -23.50
N LYS A 203 -9.34 -3.78 -24.79
CA LYS A 203 -8.39 -3.56 -25.90
C LYS A 203 -7.98 -2.10 -26.07
N THR A 204 -8.81 -1.14 -25.66
CA THR A 204 -8.43 0.28 -25.71
C THR A 204 -7.42 0.69 -24.62
N CYS A 205 -7.17 -0.18 -23.63
CA CYS A 205 -6.22 0.12 -22.56
C CYS A 205 -4.77 -0.01 -23.08
N PRO A 206 -4.00 1.10 -23.20
CA PRO A 206 -2.67 1.03 -23.79
C PRO A 206 -1.68 0.27 -22.90
N THR A 207 -1.87 0.29 -21.58
CA THR A 207 -1.03 -0.39 -20.61
C THR A 207 -1.49 -1.80 -20.27
N LYS A 208 -2.53 -2.31 -20.97
CA LYS A 208 -3.11 -3.64 -20.74
C LYS A 208 -3.46 -3.90 -19.27
N ALA A 209 -3.93 -2.85 -18.58
CA ALA A 209 -4.29 -2.94 -17.17
C ALA A 209 -5.56 -3.75 -16.92
N ILE A 210 -6.41 -3.93 -17.92
CA ILE A 210 -7.65 -4.71 -17.80
C ILE A 210 -7.32 -6.15 -18.14
N ILE A 211 -7.56 -7.06 -17.21
CA ILE A 211 -7.34 -8.50 -17.33
C ILE A 211 -8.70 -9.19 -17.28
N ILE A 212 -8.94 -10.09 -18.23
CA ILE A 212 -10.15 -10.89 -18.36
C ILE A 212 -9.74 -12.35 -18.29
N ILE A 213 -10.29 -13.08 -17.33
CA ILE A 213 -9.99 -14.50 -17.11
C ILE A 213 -11.28 -15.30 -17.28
N ASP A 214 -11.26 -16.36 -18.08
CA ASP A 214 -12.38 -17.31 -18.14
C ASP A 214 -12.37 -18.17 -16.86
N ARG A 215 -13.40 -18.06 -16.03
CA ARG A 215 -13.47 -18.72 -14.72
C ARG A 215 -13.49 -20.24 -14.79
N TYR A 216 -13.95 -20.81 -15.90
CA TYR A 216 -14.03 -22.26 -16.06
C TYR A 216 -12.70 -22.87 -16.48
N THR A 217 -11.98 -22.17 -17.35
CA THR A 217 -10.70 -22.67 -17.88
C THR A 217 -9.48 -22.15 -17.11
N GLY A 218 -9.64 -21.04 -16.39
CA GLY A 218 -8.54 -20.31 -15.75
C GLY A 218 -7.65 -19.54 -16.74
N ASN A 219 -7.97 -19.57 -18.04
CA ASN A 219 -7.15 -18.95 -19.07
C ASN A 219 -7.39 -17.44 -19.14
N HIS A 220 -6.31 -16.71 -19.42
CA HIS A 220 -6.38 -15.31 -19.81
C HIS A 220 -7.04 -15.19 -21.17
N VAL A 221 -8.16 -14.48 -21.20
CA VAL A 221 -8.85 -14.08 -22.43
C VAL A 221 -8.28 -12.76 -22.95
N PHE A 222 -7.84 -11.91 -22.02
CA PHE A 222 -7.17 -10.64 -22.30
C PHE A 222 -6.40 -10.15 -21.05
N PRO A 223 -5.29 -9.42 -21.16
CA PRO A 223 -4.37 -9.52 -22.30
C PRO A 223 -3.94 -10.97 -22.53
#